data_AF-A0ABD5QH31-F1
#
_entry.id   AF-A0ABD5QH31-F1
#
_cell.length_a   1.000
_cell.length_b   1.000
_cell.length_c   1.000
_cell.angle_alpha   90.00
_cell.angle_beta   90.00
_cell.angle_gamma   90.00
#
_symmetry.space_group_name_H-M   'P 1'
#
loop_
_entity.id
_entity.type
_entity.pdbx_description
1 polymer ?
#
loop_
_entity_poly.entity_id
_entity_poly.type
_entity_poly.pdbx_seq_one_letter_code
_entity_poly.pdbx_strand_id
1 'polypeptide(L)' 'MLDRSSLRERPEAVAEAIANRGADVDLEAILELDEQWRDRKARGDSLR' A
#
# COMPACT_ATOMS: atom_id res chain seq x y z
N MET A 1 6.78 2.84 -12.76
CA MET A 1 5.85 2.12 -11.88
C MET A 1 6.57 1.87 -10.57
N LEU A 2 5.97 2.20 -9.43
CA LEU A 2 6.52 1.92 -8.10
C LEU A 2 6.23 0.46 -7.72
N ASP A 3 7.16 -0.23 -7.07
CA ASP A 3 6.89 -1.56 -6.54
C ASP A 3 6.00 -1.47 -5.29
N ARG A 4 5.03 -2.38 -5.17
CA ARG A 4 4.13 -2.46 -4.02
C ARG A 4 4.84 -2.78 -2.70
N SER A 5 6.01 -3.41 -2.74
CA SER A 5 6.82 -3.63 -1.54
C SER A 5 7.30 -2.31 -0.95
N SER A 6 7.64 -1.34 -1.81
CA SER A 6 8.11 -0.02 -1.38
C SER A 6 7.05 0.76 -0.60
N LEU A 7 5.76 0.54 -0.90
CA LEU A 7 4.65 1.11 -0.13
C LEU A 7 4.64 0.61 1.32
N ARG A 8 5.05 -0.64 1.54
CA ARG A 8 4.99 -1.30 2.86
C ARG A 8 6.27 -1.10 3.67
N GLU A 9 7.40 -1.20 2.99
CA GLU A 9 8.72 -1.17 3.63
C GLU A 9 9.12 0.26 4.00
N ARG A 10 8.65 1.25 3.23
CA ARG A 10 9.06 2.66 3.34
C ARG A 10 7.91 3.63 3.07
N PRO A 11 6.75 3.51 3.75
CA PRO A 11 5.59 4.35 3.51
C PRO A 11 5.90 5.84 3.66
N GLU A 12 6.76 6.22 4.60
CA GLU A 12 7.17 7.60 4.84
C GLU A 12 7.92 8.22 3.65
N ALA A 13 8.83 7.46 3.03
CA ALA A 13 9.56 7.92 1.85
C ALA A 13 8.63 8.08 0.63
N VAL A 14 7.60 7.25 0.53
CA VAL A 14 6.58 7.39 -0.51
C VAL A 14 5.69 8.60 -0.25
N ALA A 15 5.28 8.85 1.01
CA ALA A 15 4.51 10.02 1.38
C ALA A 15 5.27 11.32 1.05
N GLU A 16 6.55 11.38 1.38
CA GLU A 16 7.43 12.50 1.03
C GLU A 16 7.53 12.69 -0.49
N ALA A 17 7.68 11.59 -1.25
CA ALA A 17 7.74 11.64 -2.71
C ALA A 17 6.42 12.11 -3.35
N ILE A 18 5.26 11.76 -2.77
CA ILE A 18 3.94 12.25 -3.18
C ILE A 18 3.82 13.75 -2.91
N ALA A 19 4.18 14.20 -1.71
CA ALA A 19 4.15 15.60 -1.32
C ALA A 19 5.08 16.46 -2.20
N ASN A 20 6.31 16.02 -2.42
CA ASN A 20 7.29 16.69 -3.30
C ASN A 20 6.81 16.77 -4.76
N ARG A 21 5.99 15.80 -5.19
CA ARG A 21 5.40 15.79 -6.52
C ARG A 21 4.12 16.61 -6.62
N GLY A 22 3.53 17.01 -5.49
CA GLY A 22 2.23 17.69 -5.44
C GLY A 22 1.10 16.81 -5.97
N ALA A 23 1.22 15.49 -5.84
CA ALA A 23 0.20 14.56 -6.31
C ALA A 23 -0.92 14.43 -5.27
N ASP A 24 -2.17 14.51 -5.72
CA ASP A 24 -3.35 14.27 -4.89
C ASP A 24 -3.60 12.76 -4.79
N VAL A 25 -2.87 12.10 -3.90
CA VAL A 25 -2.93 10.65 -3.68
C VAL A 25 -3.13 10.39 -2.20
N ASP A 26 -4.21 9.69 -1.89
CA ASP A 26 -4.49 9.18 -0.55
C ASP A 26 -3.69 7.90 -0.31
N LEU A 27 -2.49 8.07 0.27
CA LEU A 27 -1.61 6.94 0.58
C LEU A 27 -2.18 6.06 1.70
N GLU A 28 -2.92 6.63 2.65
CA GLU A 28 -3.48 5.90 3.78
C GLU A 28 -4.55 4.91 3.31
N ALA A 29 -5.49 5.37 2.48
CA ALA A 29 -6.50 4.50 1.88
C ALA A 29 -5.89 3.37 1.04
N ILE A 30 -4.79 3.63 0.33
CA ILE A 30 -4.08 2.60 -0.44
C ILE A 30 -3.48 1.53 0.48
N LEU A 31 -2.85 1.94 1.60
CA LEU A 31 -2.27 1.01 2.56
C LEU A 31 -3.34 0.16 3.26
N GLU A 32 -4.48 0.76 3.60
CA GLU A 32 -5.62 0.04 4.18
C GLU A 32 -6.17 -1.02 3.21
N LEU A 33 -6.35 -0.64 1.93
CA LEU A 33 -6.79 -1.57 0.89
C LEU A 33 -5.79 -2.72 0.70
N ASP A 34 -4.50 -2.44 0.76
CA ASP A 34 -3.45 -3.44 0.65
C ASP A 34 -3.47 -4.45 1.82
N GLU A 35 -3.66 -3.98 3.04
CA GLU A 35 -3.82 -4.82 4.22
C GLU A 35 -5.05 -5.73 4.09
N GLN A 36 -6.18 -5.12 3.76
CA GLN A 36 -7.46 -5.78 3.52
C GLN A 36 -7.38 -6.86 2.43
N TRP A 37 -6.62 -6.61 1.36
CA TRP A 37 -6.40 -7.59 0.31
C TRP A 37 -5.59 -8.78 0.82
N ARG A 38 -4.53 -8.53 1.60
CA ARG A 38 -3.70 -9.61 2.16
C ARG A 38 -4.46 -10.48 3.14
N ASP A 39 -5.27 -9.89 4.01
CA ASP A 39 -6.10 -10.65 4.95
C ASP A 39 -7.06 -11.58 4.21
N ARG A 40 -7.79 -11.05 3.21
CA ARG A 40 -8.69 -11.84 2.37
C ARG A 40 -7.95 -12.94 1.60
N LYS A 41 -6.75 -12.65 1.10
CA LYS A 41 -5.91 -13.64 0.41
C LYS A 41 -5.49 -14.76 1.35
N ALA A 42 -4.99 -14.43 2.54
CA ALA A 42 -4.57 -15.42 3.53
C ALA A 42 -5.75 -16.29 3.99
N ARG A 43 -6.93 -15.70 4.19
CA ARG A 43 -8.16 -16.44 4.46
C ARG A 43 -8.56 -17.35 3.30
N GLY A 44 -8.41 -16.90 2.05
CA GLY A 44 -8.65 -17.73 0.88
C GLY A 44 -7.69 -18.93 0.81
N ASP A 45 -6.41 -18.69 1.09
CA ASP A 45 -5.37 -19.72 1.11
C ASP A 45 -5.59 -20.75 2.22
N SER A 46 -6.18 -20.37 3.36
CA SER A 46 -6.49 -21.30 4.45
C SER A 46 -7.74 -22.16 4.23
N LEU A 47 -8.58 -21.82 3.24
CA LEU A 47 -9.78 -22.59 2.88
C LEU A 47 -9.54 -23.63 1.79
N ARG A 48 -8.30 -23.72 1.28
CA ARG A 48 -7.87 -24.63 0.21
C ARG A 48 -7.26 -25.90 0.77
#